data_AF-A0A2V8VRJ1-F1
#
_entry.id   AF-A0A2V8VRJ1-F1
#
_cell.length_a   1.000
_cell.length_b   1.000
_cell.length_c   1.000
_cell.angle_alpha   90.00
_cell.angle_beta   90.00
_cell.angle_gamma   90.00
#
_symmetry.space_group_name_H-M   'P 1'
#
loop_
_entity.id
_entity.type
_entity.pdbx_description
1 polymer ?
#
loop_
_entity_poly.entity_id
_entity_poly.type
_entity_poly.pdbx_seq_one_letter_code
_entity_poly.pdbx_strand_id
1 'polypeptide(L)' 'MVGRGKRECRRTSILIVNDREAIRRGIRFLLTRDSLGICDEAENGKQAFEKVRELSSIW' A
#
# COMPACT_ATOMS: atom_id res chain seq x y z
N MET A 1 -36.71 3.23 1.15
CA MET A 1 -35.54 3.10 0.25
C MET A 1 -34.29 3.29 1.10
N VAL A 2 -33.60 2.21 1.43
CA VAL A 2 -32.46 2.21 2.36
C VAL A 2 -31.31 3.00 1.74
N GLY A 3 -30.95 4.12 2.37
CA GLY A 3 -29.78 4.91 1.99
C GLY A 3 -28.52 4.06 2.11
N ARG A 4 -27.84 3.83 0.98
CA ARG A 4 -26.48 3.30 1.01
C ARG A 4 -25.59 4.38 1.62
N GLY A 5 -25.33 4.26 2.91
CA GLY A 5 -24.32 5.07 3.58
C GLY A 5 -23.05 5.03 2.75
N LYS A 6 -22.54 6.21 2.37
CA LYS A 6 -21.19 6.34 1.80
C LYS A 6 -20.26 5.68 2.81
N ARG A 7 -19.79 4.47 2.49
CA ARG A 7 -18.61 3.92 3.16
C ARG A 7 -17.50 4.92 2.85
N GLU A 8 -17.06 5.63 3.89
CA GLU A 8 -15.85 6.43 3.82
C GLU A 8 -14.73 5.44 3.45
N CYS A 9 -14.35 5.44 2.18
CA CYS A 9 -13.29 4.59 1.69
C CYS A 9 -12.01 5.16 2.30
N ARG A 10 -11.60 4.68 3.48
CA ARG A 10 -10.25 4.92 3.99
C ARG A 10 -9.33 4.59 2.82
N ARG A 11 -8.60 5.60 2.32
CA ARG A 11 -7.65 5.42 1.21
C ARG A 11 -6.84 4.17 1.53
N THR A 12 -7.03 3.12 0.74
CA THR A 12 -6.26 1.89 0.90
C THR A 12 -4.81 2.24 0.58
N SER A 13 -3.95 2.09 1.57
CA SER A 13 -2.51 2.32 1.47
C SER A 13 -1.79 0.98 1.40
N ILE A 14 -1.11 0.71 0.29
CA ILE A 14 -0.49 -0.58 -0.02
C ILE A 14 1.03 -0.49 0.18
N LEU A 15 1.61 -1.45 0.90
CA LEU A 15 3.05 -1.68 0.98
C LEU A 15 3.42 -2.83 0.05
N ILE A 16 4.29 -2.59 -0.93
CA ILE A 16 4.73 -3.63 -1.87
C ILE A 16 6.02 -4.27 -1.37
N VAL A 17 6.03 -5.60 -1.17
CA VAL A 17 7.21 -6.34 -0.70
C VAL A 17 7.63 -7.34 -1.77
N ASN A 18 8.80 -7.13 -2.37
CA ASN A 18 9.39 -8.06 -3.32
C ASN A 18 10.90 -7.82 -3.45
N ASP A 19 11.69 -8.88 -3.45
CA ASP A 19 13.15 -8.85 -3.59
C ASP A 19 13.60 -8.49 -5.02
N ARG A 20 12.72 -8.65 -6.01
CA ARG A 20 13.01 -8.31 -7.41
C ARG A 20 12.47 -6.93 -7.75
N GLU A 21 13.40 -6.00 -8.01
CA GLU A 21 13.07 -4.61 -8.37
C GLU A 21 12.15 -4.51 -9.59
N ALA A 22 12.36 -5.37 -10.61
CA ALA A 22 11.53 -5.40 -11.81
C ALA A 22 10.05 -5.73 -11.50
N ILE A 23 9.80 -6.67 -10.59
CA ILE A 23 8.45 -7.04 -10.17
C ILE A 23 7.82 -5.90 -9.37
N ARG A 24 8.57 -5.34 -8.42
CA ARG A 24 8.11 -4.23 -7.57
C ARG A 24 7.72 -3.00 -8.40
N ARG A 25 8.54 -2.64 -9.39
CA ARG A 25 8.27 -1.58 -10.36
C ARG A 25 7.01 -1.86 -11.19
N GLY A 26 6.83 -3.10 -11.64
CA GLY A 26 5.63 -3.52 -12.39
C GLY A 26 4.35 -3.40 -11.57
N ILE A 27 4.37 -3.88 -10.32
CA ILE A 27 3.22 -3.77 -9.40
C ILE A 27 2.92 -2.30 -9.12
N ARG A 28 3.94 -1.48 -8.82
CA ARG A 28 3.76 -0.02 -8.61
C ARG A 28 3.06 0.62 -9.81
N PHE A 29 3.50 0.32 -11.03
CA PHE A 29 2.88 0.87 -12.24
C PHE A 29 1.39 0.49 -12.36
N LEU A 30 1.04 -0.78 -12.11
CA LEU A 30 -0.34 -1.26 -12.17
C LEU A 30 -1.23 -0.61 -11.09
N LEU A 31 -0.76 -0.55 -9.85
CA LEU A 31 -1.52 0.04 -8.74
C LEU A 31 -1.73 1.55 -8.91
N THR A 32 -0.70 2.27 -9.37
CA THR A 32 -0.82 3.71 -9.66
C THR A 32 -1.80 3.96 -10.80
N ARG A 33 -1.81 3.10 -11.84
CA ARG A 33 -2.77 3.19 -12.95
C ARG A 33 -4.22 3.05 -12.46
N ASP A 34 -4.47 2.20 -11.48
CA ASP A 34 -5.80 1.98 -10.89
C ASP A 34 -6.12 2.98 -9.75
N SER A 35 -5.32 4.04 -9.60
CA SER A 35 -5.48 5.08 -8.57
C SER A 35 -5.46 4.54 -7.13
N LEU A 36 -4.81 3.39 -6.91
CA LEU A 36 -4.59 2.83 -5.58
C LEU A 36 -3.42 3.53 -4.90
N GLY A 37 -3.55 3.80 -3.60
CA GLY A 37 -2.51 4.43 -2.82
C GLY A 37 -1.40 3.43 -2.47
N ILE A 38 -0.15 3.76 -2.78
CA ILE A 38 1.02 3.03 -2.33
C ILE A 38 1.64 3.86 -1.20
N CYS A 39 1.81 3.26 -0.02
CA CYS A 39 2.48 3.95 1.09
C CYS A 39 3.99 3.81 1.03
N ASP A 40 4.50 2.63 0.65
CA ASP A 40 5.94 2.39 0.56
C ASP A 40 6.25 1.06 -0.19
N GLU A 41 7.53 0.77 -0.31
CA GLU A 41 8.13 -0.41 -0.94
C GLU A 41 9.22 -1.01 -0.07
N ALA A 42 9.34 -2.34 -0.09
CA ALA A 42 10.37 -3.09 0.63
C ALA A 42 10.95 -4.22 -0.24
N GLU A 43 12.23 -4.50 -0.04
CA GLU A 43 12.95 -5.57 -0.73
C GLU A 43 12.89 -6.91 0.02
N ASN A 44 12.55 -6.88 1.30
CA ASN A 44 12.52 -8.06 2.15
C ASN A 44 11.60 -7.84 3.35
N GLY A 45 11.35 -8.93 4.09
CA GLY A 45 10.46 -8.90 5.26
C GLY A 45 10.95 -7.99 6.38
N LYS A 46 12.28 -7.84 6.56
CA LYS A 46 12.84 -6.97 7.60
C LYS A 46 12.53 -5.50 7.32
N GLN A 47 12.82 -5.02 6.12
CA GLN A 47 12.49 -3.66 5.68
C GLN A 47 10.98 -3.40 5.75
N ALA A 48 10.16 -4.39 5.35
CA ALA A 48 8.70 -4.27 5.43
C ALA A 48 8.24 -4.08 6.88
N PHE A 49 8.78 -4.86 7.80
CA PHE A 49 8.45 -4.76 9.22
C PHE A 49 8.85 -3.40 9.80
N GLU A 50 10.03 -2.89 9.47
CA GLU A 50 10.50 -1.56 9.88
C GLU A 50 9.55 -0.45 9.37
N LYS A 51 9.19 -0.48 8.08
CA LYS A 51 8.25 0.48 7.48
C LYS A 51 6.85 0.41 8.10
N VAL A 52 6.34 -0.78 8.39
CA VAL A 52 5.04 -0.93 9.07
C VAL A 52 5.08 -0.32 10.48
N ARG A 53 6.20 -0.47 11.21
CA ARG A 53 6.35 0.17 12.52
C ARG A 53 6.33 1.69 12.43
N GLU A 54 7.00 2.27 11.44
CA GLU A 54 6.98 3.72 11.19
C GLU A 54 5.55 4.22 10.88
N LEU A 55 4.81 3.48 10.06
CA LEU A 55 3.41 3.79 9.72
C LEU A 55 2.45 3.69 10.91
N SER A 56 2.71 2.77 11.85
CA SER A 56 1.90 2.59 13.06
C SER A 56 2.24 3.59 14.17
N SER A 57 3.41 4.23 14.12
CA SER A 57 3.87 5.17 15.16
C SER A 57 3.30 6.59 15.01
N ILE A 58 2.43 6.80 14.01
CA ILE A 58 1.79 8.09 13.68
C ILE A 58 0.35 8.16 14.21
N TRP A 59 -0.10 7.18 15.00
CA TRP A 59 -1.42 7.13 15.65
C TRP A 59 -1.32 7.11 17.17
#